data_AF-X1ATF9-F1
#
_entry.id   AF-X1ATF9-F1
#
_cell.length_a   1.000
_cell.length_b   1.000
_cell.length_c   1.000
_cell.angle_alpha   90.00
_cell.angle_beta   90.00
_cell.angle_gamma   90.00
#
_symmetry.space_group_name_H-M   'P 1'
#
loop_
_entity.id
_entity.type
_entity.pdbx_description
1 polymer ?
#
loop_
_entity_poly.entity_id
_entity_poly.type
_entity_poly.pdbx_seq_one_letter_code
_entity_poly.pdbx_strand_id
1 'polypeptide(L)'
;MKKEALSKSFFYRFILLFFILFVCFTINNNIYASTTRPLAIIIGNSPEEVIHQTGLNKADIIYEANVEYPFTRLMAIFNNSDAVIVGPVRSSRYYFSRLASNLVEPSEIALKIATLSAHTAKPKDAFSILQP
;
A
#
# COMPACT_ATOMS: atom_id res chain seq x y z
N MET A 1 -1.27 -46.79 45.87
CA MET A 1 -0.24 -46.59 44.83
C MET A 1 -0.79 -45.90 43.56
N LYS A 2 -1.42 -44.70 43.66
CA LYS A 2 -1.99 -44.00 42.47
C LYS A 2 -1.59 -42.52 42.33
N LYS A 3 -0.75 -42.00 43.22
CA LYS A 3 -0.41 -40.56 43.28
C LYS A 3 0.53 -40.09 42.16
N GLU A 4 1.30 -40.99 41.55
CA GLU A 4 2.30 -40.60 40.53
C GLU A 4 1.71 -40.35 39.13
N ALA A 5 0.59 -40.99 38.78
CA ALA A 5 -0.01 -40.85 37.45
C ALA A 5 -0.74 -39.50 37.26
N LEU A 6 -1.30 -38.93 38.34
CA LEU A 6 -2.07 -37.68 38.30
C LEU A 6 -1.16 -36.46 38.02
N SER A 7 0.07 -36.47 38.56
CA SER A 7 1.05 -35.38 38.39
C SER A 7 1.59 -35.31 36.95
N LYS A 8 1.89 -36.46 36.33
CA LYS A 8 2.38 -36.51 34.94
C LYS A 8 1.35 -35.96 33.96
N SER A 9 0.07 -36.33 34.12
CA SER A 9 -1.02 -35.82 33.27
C SER A 9 -1.19 -34.30 33.38
N PHE A 10 -1.02 -33.73 34.58
CA PHE A 10 -1.08 -32.28 34.79
C PHE A 10 0.09 -31.56 34.08
N PHE A 11 1.29 -32.11 34.16
CA PHE A 11 2.47 -31.55 33.49
C PHE A 11 2.37 -31.58 31.96
N TYR A 12 1.92 -32.69 31.36
CA TYR A 12 1.74 -32.79 29.91
C TYR A 12 0.65 -31.86 29.38
N ARG A 13 -0.41 -31.61 30.15
CA ARG A 13 -1.44 -30.62 29.80
C ARG A 13 -0.90 -29.19 29.82
N PHE A 14 -0.02 -28.86 30.75
CA PHE A 14 0.63 -27.55 30.81
C PHE A 14 1.58 -27.32 29.62
N ILE A 15 2.36 -28.34 29.28
CA ILE A 15 3.26 -28.32 28.11
C ILE A 15 2.47 -28.16 26.82
N LEU A 16 1.35 -28.89 26.67
CA LEU A 16 0.47 -28.77 25.51
C LEU A 16 -0.15 -27.37 25.40
N LEU A 17 -0.60 -26.80 26.51
CA LEU A 17 -1.17 -25.45 26.53
C LEU A 17 -0.13 -24.39 26.12
N PHE A 18 1.10 -24.53 26.61
CA PHE A 18 2.20 -23.63 26.25
C PHE A 18 2.57 -23.75 24.77
N PHE A 19 2.56 -24.97 24.21
CA PHE A 19 2.79 -25.21 22.80
C PHE A 19 1.68 -24.61 21.92
N ILE A 20 0.42 -24.74 22.33
CA ILE A 20 -0.73 -24.11 21.66
C ILE A 20 -0.58 -22.58 21.70
N LEU A 21 -0.24 -22.00 22.85
CA LEU A 21 -0.02 -20.55 22.97
C LEU A 21 1.13 -20.08 22.09
N PHE A 22 2.23 -20.83 22.03
CA PHE A 22 3.38 -20.51 21.20
C PHE A 22 3.03 -20.53 19.70
N VAL A 23 2.30 -21.55 19.25
CA VAL A 23 1.81 -21.65 17.87
C VAL A 23 0.85 -20.51 17.55
N CYS A 24 -0.10 -20.19 18.44
CA CYS A 24 -1.01 -19.05 18.27
C CYS A 24 -0.25 -17.72 18.18
N PHE A 25 0.80 -17.54 18.99
CA PHE A 25 1.63 -16.34 18.95
C PHE A 25 2.38 -16.20 17.62
N THR A 26 2.92 -17.29 17.08
CA THR A 26 3.58 -17.28 15.75
C THR A 26 2.60 -16.99 14.62
N ILE A 27 1.37 -17.52 14.69
CA ILE A 27 0.33 -17.28 13.68
C ILE A 27 -0.08 -15.80 13.67
N ASN A 28 -0.26 -15.18 14.83
CA ASN A 28 -0.68 -13.77 14.94
C ASN A 28 0.29 -12.81 14.24
N ASN A 29 1.59 -13.08 14.30
CA ASN A 29 2.61 -12.18 13.72
C ASN A 29 2.67 -12.23 12.18
N ASN A 30 2.06 -13.23 11.54
CA ASN A 30 2.11 -13.42 10.09
C ASN A 30 0.83 -12.97 9.36
N ILE A 31 -0.26 -12.73 10.10
CA ILE A 31 -1.56 -12.32 9.53
C ILE A 31 -1.59 -10.82 9.18
N TYR A 32 -0.82 -9.99 9.89
CA TYR A 32 -0.76 -8.54 9.63
C TYR A 32 0.22 -8.15 8.52
N ALA A 33 0.84 -9.13 7.85
CA ALA A 33 1.82 -8.91 6.80
C ALA A 33 1.18 -9.08 5.41
N SER A 34 0.11 -8.33 5.12
CA SER A 34 -0.15 -7.97 3.72
C SER A 34 0.96 -7.02 3.29
N THR A 35 1.96 -7.55 2.60
CA THR A 35 3.24 -6.85 2.32
C THR A 35 3.15 -5.79 1.23
N THR A 36 2.04 -5.73 0.50
CA THR A 36 1.82 -4.76 -0.58
C THR A 36 1.01 -3.59 -0.08
N ARG A 37 1.69 -2.46 0.11
CA ARG A 37 1.09 -1.20 0.49
C ARG A 37 0.56 -0.50 -0.76
N PRO A 38 -0.66 0.06 -0.74
CA PRO A 38 -1.22 0.71 -1.90
C PRO A 38 -0.42 1.95 -2.31
N LEU A 39 -0.23 2.12 -3.61
CA LEU A 39 0.47 3.25 -4.21
C LEU A 39 -0.52 4.23 -4.83
N ALA A 40 -0.49 5.49 -4.40
CA ALA A 40 -1.29 6.57 -4.96
C ALA A 40 -0.42 7.52 -5.82
N ILE A 41 -0.73 7.62 -7.12
CA ILE A 41 0.00 8.43 -8.09
C ILE A 41 -0.93 9.51 -8.65
N ILE A 42 -0.45 10.75 -8.66
CA ILE A 42 -1.19 11.88 -9.24
C ILE A 42 -0.76 12.06 -10.69
N ILE A 43 -1.74 12.05 -11.59
CA ILE A 43 -1.57 12.10 -13.03
C ILE A 43 -2.26 13.36 -13.56
N GLY A 44 -1.58 14.04 -14.49
CA GLY A 44 -2.14 15.20 -15.17
C GLY A 44 -3.26 14.82 -16.14
N ASN A 45 -4.31 15.66 -16.25
CA ASN A 45 -5.47 15.44 -17.13
C ASN A 45 -5.73 16.62 -18.10
N SER A 46 -4.71 17.42 -18.44
CA SER A 46 -4.85 18.45 -19.47
C SER A 46 -4.87 17.82 -20.88
N PRO A 47 -5.42 18.50 -21.91
CA PRO A 47 -5.45 17.98 -23.28
C PRO A 47 -4.07 17.57 -23.84
N GLU A 48 -3.01 18.29 -23.45
CA GLU A 48 -1.63 17.98 -23.82
C GLU A 48 -1.06 16.75 -23.06
N GLU A 49 -1.56 16.50 -21.85
CA GLU A 49 -1.10 15.38 -21.02
C GLU A 49 -1.80 14.07 -21.36
N VAL A 50 -3.09 14.13 -21.70
CA VAL A 50 -3.93 12.96 -22.00
C VAL A 50 -3.35 12.14 -23.15
N ILE A 51 -2.77 12.79 -24.16
CA ILE A 51 -2.11 12.11 -25.30
C ILE A 51 -0.85 11.32 -24.90
N HIS A 52 -0.30 11.58 -23.71
CA HIS A 52 0.91 10.96 -23.17
C HIS A 52 0.61 10.15 -21.89
N GLN A 53 -0.67 9.97 -21.54
CA GLN A 53 -1.06 9.18 -20.37
C GLN A 53 -0.73 7.71 -20.58
N THR A 54 -0.12 7.10 -19.56
CA THR A 54 0.28 5.68 -19.57
C THR A 54 -0.01 5.05 -18.21
N GLY A 55 -0.31 3.75 -18.23
CA GLY A 55 -0.48 2.94 -17.01
C GLY A 55 -1.78 3.16 -16.24
N LEU A 56 -2.63 4.12 -16.63
CA LEU A 56 -3.90 4.41 -15.97
C LEU A 56 -4.87 3.22 -16.01
N ASN A 57 -4.82 2.41 -17.06
CA ASN A 57 -5.63 1.21 -17.22
C ASN A 57 -5.32 0.08 -16.24
N LYS A 58 -4.18 0.16 -15.53
CA LYS A 58 -3.78 -0.81 -14.50
C LYS A 58 -4.14 -0.33 -13.09
N ALA A 59 -4.71 0.87 -12.96
CA ALA A 59 -5.12 1.39 -11.67
C ALA A 59 -6.37 0.64 -11.19
N ASP A 60 -6.41 0.28 -9.91
CA ASP A 60 -7.56 -0.35 -9.29
C ASP A 60 -8.68 0.66 -9.05
N ILE A 61 -8.30 1.89 -8.66
CA ILE A 61 -9.23 2.99 -8.40
C ILE A 61 -8.65 4.28 -8.97
N ILE A 62 -9.49 5.09 -9.61
CA ILE A 62 -9.12 6.40 -10.12
C ILE A 62 -10.08 7.44 -9.56
N TYR A 63 -9.53 8.48 -8.94
CA TYR A 63 -10.28 9.65 -8.50
C TYR A 63 -9.95 10.85 -9.37
N GLU A 64 -10.95 11.62 -9.76
CA GLU A 64 -10.77 12.88 -10.46
C GLU A 64 -11.17 14.04 -9.55
N ALA A 65 -10.35 15.09 -9.53
CA ALA A 65 -10.70 16.33 -8.85
C ALA A 65 -10.17 17.55 -9.60
N ASN A 66 -10.94 18.64 -9.54
CA ASN A 66 -10.56 19.94 -10.07
C ASN A 66 -9.34 20.46 -9.32
N VAL A 67 -8.41 21.09 -10.06
CA VAL A 67 -7.20 21.68 -9.47
C VAL A 67 -7.03 23.12 -9.86
N GLU A 68 -6.91 23.36 -11.16
CA GLU A 68 -6.73 24.67 -11.77
C GLU A 68 -7.72 24.70 -12.92
N TYR A 69 -8.78 25.49 -12.80
CA TYR A 69 -9.71 25.66 -13.91
C TYR A 69 -8.93 26.03 -15.19
N PRO A 70 -9.13 25.36 -16.33
CA PRO A 70 -10.22 24.43 -16.67
C PRO A 70 -9.89 22.93 -16.52
N PHE A 71 -8.76 22.56 -15.91
CA PHE A 71 -8.25 21.20 -15.88
C PHE A 71 -8.45 20.50 -14.52
N THR A 72 -8.59 19.18 -14.61
CA THR A 72 -8.61 18.27 -13.47
C THR A 72 -7.28 17.51 -13.34
N ARG A 73 -7.09 16.81 -12.24
CA ARG A 73 -6.03 15.81 -12.08
C ARG A 73 -6.65 14.50 -11.63
N LEU A 74 -5.97 13.41 -11.97
CA LEU A 74 -6.36 12.06 -11.60
C LEU A 74 -5.47 11.57 -10.46
N MET A 75 -6.03 10.85 -9.50
CA MET A 75 -5.30 10.07 -8.51
C MET A 75 -5.59 8.60 -8.77
N ALA A 76 -4.58 7.90 -9.29
CA ALA A 76 -4.63 6.47 -9.54
C ALA A 76 -4.08 5.71 -8.34
N ILE A 77 -4.85 4.76 -7.82
CA ILE A 77 -4.47 3.87 -6.71
C ILE A 77 -4.17 2.48 -7.29
N PHE A 78 -3.02 1.93 -6.90
CA PHE A 78 -2.57 0.59 -7.26
C PHE A 78 -2.33 -0.21 -5.97
N ASN A 79 -3.16 -1.21 -5.70
CA ASN A 79 -3.01 -2.10 -4.54
C ASN A 79 -1.95 -3.18 -4.79
N ASN A 80 -1.74 -3.58 -6.04
CA ASN A 80 -0.64 -4.44 -6.45
C ASN A 80 0.25 -3.71 -7.45
N SER A 81 1.40 -3.21 -6.98
CA SER A 81 2.30 -2.35 -7.76
C SER A 81 3.45 -3.13 -8.41
N ASP A 82 3.14 -4.18 -9.18
CA ASP A 82 4.15 -4.79 -10.06
C ASP A 82 4.61 -3.73 -11.07
N ALA A 83 5.89 -3.34 -11.04
CA ALA A 83 6.52 -2.24 -11.79
C ALA A 83 5.68 -1.67 -12.97
N VAL A 84 4.75 -0.77 -12.67
CA VAL A 84 3.92 -0.10 -13.68
C VAL A 84 4.54 1.24 -14.05
N ILE A 85 4.78 1.45 -15.34
CA ILE A 85 5.09 2.78 -15.88
C ILE A 85 3.77 3.57 -15.93
N VAL A 86 3.67 4.60 -15.08
CA VAL A 86 2.50 5.46 -14.96
C VAL A 86 2.92 6.92 -15.13
N GLY A 87 2.16 7.70 -15.89
CA GLY A 87 2.41 9.13 -16.08
C GLY A 87 1.42 9.79 -17.04
N PRO A 88 1.53 11.12 -17.28
CA PRO A 88 2.52 12.03 -16.72
C PRO A 88 2.25 12.37 -15.24
N VAL A 89 3.25 12.18 -14.38
CA VAL A 89 3.13 12.45 -12.94
C VAL A 89 3.10 13.95 -12.67
N ARG A 90 2.20 14.38 -11.78
CA ARG A 90 2.03 15.78 -11.37
C ARG A 90 2.07 15.94 -9.87
N SER A 91 2.29 17.19 -9.43
CA SER A 91 2.29 17.51 -8.01
C SER A 91 0.95 17.20 -7.36
N SER A 92 1.03 16.52 -6.21
CA SER A 92 -0.11 16.34 -5.33
C SER A 92 -0.61 17.67 -4.76
N ARG A 93 -1.93 17.79 -4.63
CA ARG A 93 -2.59 18.85 -3.88
C ARG A 93 -3.10 18.26 -2.58
N TYR A 94 -3.27 19.10 -1.56
CA TYR A 94 -3.54 18.66 -0.19
C TYR A 94 -4.75 17.71 -0.07
N TYR A 95 -5.80 17.91 -0.88
CA TYR A 95 -7.00 17.09 -0.86
C TYR A 95 -6.76 15.67 -1.39
N PHE A 96 -5.84 15.48 -2.34
CA PHE A 96 -5.44 14.13 -2.76
C PHE A 96 -4.69 13.41 -1.65
N SER A 97 -3.76 14.11 -0.96
CA SER A 97 -3.07 13.54 0.19
C SER A 97 -4.04 13.15 1.32
N ARG A 98 -5.04 14.01 1.58
CA ARG A 98 -6.09 13.75 2.58
C ARG A 98 -7.01 12.60 2.16
N LEU A 99 -7.33 12.50 0.87
CA LEU A 99 -8.15 11.41 0.35
C LEU A 99 -7.38 10.09 0.47
N ALA A 100 -6.12 10.05 0.06
CA ALA A 100 -5.28 8.87 0.19
C ALA A 100 -5.09 8.42 1.65
N SER A 101 -4.95 9.35 2.60
CA SER A 101 -4.86 9.01 4.03
C SER A 101 -6.17 8.48 4.62
N ASN A 102 -7.32 8.86 4.07
CA ASN A 102 -8.62 8.37 4.54
C ASN A 102 -9.01 7.03 3.92
N LEU A 103 -8.45 6.70 2.74
CA LEU A 103 -8.75 5.47 2.01
C LEU A 103 -7.89 4.28 2.47
N VAL A 104 -6.77 4.55 3.14
CA VAL A 104 -5.81 3.54 3.60
C VAL A 104 -5.74 3.60 5.11
N GLU A 105 -6.16 2.53 5.79
CA GLU A 105 -6.14 2.44 7.25
C GLU A 105 -4.72 2.71 7.82
N PRO A 106 -4.59 3.37 8.99
CA PRO A 106 -3.32 3.89 9.48
C PRO A 106 -2.20 2.85 9.71
N SER A 107 -2.54 1.56 9.78
CA SER A 107 -1.58 0.47 9.95
C SER A 107 -0.83 0.10 8.65
N GLU A 108 -1.33 0.51 7.48
CA GLU A 108 -0.77 0.12 6.16
C GLU A 108 0.04 1.23 5.46
N ILE A 109 0.40 2.31 6.16
CA ILE A 109 1.06 3.48 5.59
C ILE A 109 2.54 3.24 5.17
N ALA A 110 2.76 2.98 3.89
CA ALA A 110 3.89 3.55 3.17
C ALA A 110 3.25 4.29 2.01
N LEU A 111 2.61 5.39 2.36
CA LEU A 111 2.01 6.31 1.43
C LEU A 111 3.15 6.99 0.66
N LYS A 112 3.69 6.29 -0.34
CA LYS A 112 4.62 6.85 -1.32
C LYS A 112 3.77 7.66 -2.31
N ILE A 113 3.13 8.73 -1.83
CA ILE A 113 2.60 9.75 -2.74
C ILE A 113 3.82 10.21 -3.51
N ALA A 114 3.92 9.82 -4.77
CA ALA A 114 5.00 10.21 -5.67
C ALA A 114 4.88 11.72 -5.93
N THR A 115 5.23 12.51 -4.92
CA THR A 115 5.32 13.97 -4.97
C THR A 115 6.72 14.28 -5.48
N LEU A 116 7.03 13.88 -6.70
CA LEU A 116 8.18 14.46 -7.37
C LEU A 116 7.71 15.71 -8.08
N SER A 117 8.30 16.82 -7.65
CA SER A 117 8.30 18.12 -8.31
C SER A 117 8.46 17.91 -9.82
N ALA A 118 7.34 17.96 -10.54
CA ALA A 118 7.27 17.69 -11.96
C ALA A 118 7.80 18.90 -12.73
N HIS A 119 9.11 19.11 -12.66
CA HIS A 119 9.82 19.96 -13.63
C HIS A 119 10.87 19.21 -14.44
N THR A 120 11.46 18.09 -13.98
CA THR A 120 12.55 17.43 -14.73
C THR A 120 12.79 15.97 -14.32
N ALA A 121 11.85 15.04 -14.51
CA ALA A 121 12.16 13.61 -14.35
C ALA A 121 12.05 12.92 -15.71
N LYS A 122 13.18 12.47 -16.26
CA LYS A 122 13.20 11.65 -17.48
C LYS A 122 12.55 10.30 -17.18
N PRO A 123 11.99 9.59 -18.19
CA PRO A 123 11.32 8.30 -18.01
C PRO A 123 12.15 7.24 -17.26
N LYS A 124 13.48 7.35 -17.30
CA LYS A 124 14.40 6.42 -16.63
C LYS A 124 14.45 6.60 -15.11
N ASP A 125 14.12 7.78 -14.60
CA ASP A 125 14.24 8.12 -13.18
C ASP A 125 12.99 7.70 -12.41
N ALA A 126 11.84 7.57 -13.07
CA ALA A 126 10.61 7.03 -12.47
C ALA A 126 10.75 5.56 -12.05
N PHE A 127 11.58 4.79 -12.78
CA PHE A 127 11.79 3.36 -12.54
C PHE A 127 12.61 3.06 -11.28
N SER A 128 13.57 3.94 -10.91
CA SER A 128 14.38 3.77 -9.71
C SER A 128 13.64 4.13 -8.42
N ILE A 129 12.52 4.86 -8.51
CA ILE A 129 11.71 5.26 -7.36
C ILE A 129 10.68 4.17 -7.00
N LEU A 130 10.43 3.20 -7.89
CA LEU A 130 9.44 2.13 -7.72
C LEU A 130 10.04 0.81 -7.20
N GLN A 131 11.34 0.74 -6.94
CA GLN A 131 11.97 -0.44 -6.36
C GLN A 131 12.20 -0.24 -4.84
N PRO A 132 12.07 -1.31 -4.02
CA PRO A 132 12.23 -1.25 -2.57
C PRO A 132 13.62 -0.81 -2.14
#